data_AF-A0A965ZDD5-F1
#
_entry.id   AF-A0A965ZDD5-F1
#
_cell.length_a   1.000
_cell.length_b   1.000
_cell.length_c   1.000
_cell.angle_alpha   90.00
_cell.angle_beta   90.00
_cell.angle_gamma   90.00
#
_symmetry.space_group_name_H-M   'P 1'
#
loop_
_entity.id
_entity.type
_entity.pdbx_description
1 polymer ?
#
loop_
_entity_poly.entity_id
_entity_poly.type
_entity_poly.pdbx_seq_one_letter_code
_entity_poly.pdbx_strand_id
1 'polypeptide(L)'
;MKKASYILLVAGLVVMIAGLFVFGHVNQDNAVDSHVRGVYINGFRSFPWPVFAGFVVFMIGITFNISDQERVGQRFINDHARHA
;
A
#
# COMPACT_ATOMS: atom_id res chain seq x y z
N MET A 1 -15.42 -9.75 -5.41
CA MET A 1 -14.34 -8.76 -5.55
C MET A 1 -12.95 -9.30 -5.15
N LYS A 2 -12.82 -10.61 -4.89
CA LYS A 2 -11.58 -11.28 -4.45
C LYS A 2 -10.35 -11.06 -5.33
N LYS A 3 -10.49 -11.07 -6.65
CA LYS A 3 -9.34 -10.88 -7.56
C LYS A 3 -8.78 -9.46 -7.45
N ALA A 4 -9.64 -8.46 -7.35
CA ALA A 4 -9.23 -7.07 -7.22
C ALA A 4 -8.58 -6.78 -5.85
N SER A 5 -9.09 -7.33 -4.76
CA SER A 5 -8.45 -7.18 -3.44
C SER A 5 -7.07 -7.82 -3.39
N TYR A 6 -6.90 -9.00 -4.01
CA TYR A 6 -5.61 -9.66 -4.12
C TYR A 6 -4.60 -8.84 -4.94
N ILE A 7 -5.04 -8.27 -6.07
CA ILE A 7 -4.19 -7.40 -6.90
C ILE A 7 -3.77 -6.15 -6.11
N LEU A 8 -4.68 -5.52 -5.36
CA LEU A 8 -4.37 -4.34 -4.56
C LEU A 8 -3.39 -4.64 -3.42
N LEU A 9 -3.53 -5.79 -2.75
CA LEU A 9 -2.59 -6.24 -1.72
C LEU A 9 -1.19 -6.45 -2.31
N VAL A 10 -1.09 -7.20 -3.41
CA VAL A 10 0.20 -7.49 -4.05
C VAL A 10 0.83 -6.22 -4.60
N ALA A 11 0.06 -5.37 -5.29
CA ALA A 11 0.55 -4.11 -5.84
C ALA A 11 1.02 -3.15 -4.74
N GLY A 12 0.25 -2.99 -3.66
CA GLY A 12 0.64 -2.14 -2.52
C GLY A 12 1.95 -2.61 -1.87
N LEU A 13 2.11 -3.92 -1.70
CA LEU A 13 3.31 -4.52 -1.13
C LEU A 13 4.54 -4.35 -2.03
N VAL A 14 4.40 -4.54 -3.34
CA VAL A 14 5.47 -4.31 -4.32
C VAL A 14 5.91 -2.84 -4.32
N VAL A 15 4.96 -1.90 -4.29
CA VAL A 15 5.24 -0.46 -4.27
C VAL A 15 5.94 -0.04 -2.97
N MET A 16 5.54 -0.61 -1.83
CA MET A 16 6.23 -0.39 -0.56
C MET A 16 7.69 -0.87 -0.61
N ILE A 17 7.94 -2.08 -1.09
CA ILE A 17 9.29 -2.63 -1.20
C ILE A 17 10.14 -1.76 -2.14
N ALA A 18 9.62 -1.42 -3.32
CA ALA A 18 10.31 -0.55 -4.26
C ALA A 18 10.64 0.82 -3.65
N GLY A 19 9.70 1.41 -2.90
CA GLY A 19 9.91 2.66 -2.17
C GLY A 19 11.04 2.56 -1.14
N LEU A 20 11.15 1.45 -0.40
CA LEU A 20 12.23 1.24 0.56
C LEU A 20 13.61 1.19 -0.12
N PHE A 21 13.74 0.53 -1.27
CA PHE A 21 15.00 0.49 -2.01
C PHE A 21 15.42 1.86 -2.57
N VAL A 22 14.46 2.66 -3.03
CA VAL A 22 14.72 4.00 -3.58
C VAL A 22 15.14 5.00 -2.50
N PHE A 23 14.62 4.87 -1.27
CA PHE A 23 14.84 5.83 -0.19
C PHE A 23 15.89 5.36 0.85
N GLY A 24 16.22 4.07 0.92
CA GLY A 24 17.24 3.56 1.83
C GLY A 24 18.66 4.10 1.57
N HIS A 25 18.96 4.53 0.34
CA HIS A 25 20.27 5.05 -0.05
C HIS A 25 20.48 6.55 0.23
N VAL A 26 19.45 7.27 0.70
CA VAL A 26 19.48 8.74 0.83
C VAL A 26 20.22 9.19 2.09
N ASN A 27 20.31 8.32 3.09
CA ASN A 27 20.97 8.63 4.38
C ASN A 27 22.51 8.68 4.29
N GLN A 28 23.11 8.52 3.11
CA GLN A 28 24.57 8.55 2.95
C GLN A 28 25.12 9.91 2.46
N ASP A 29 24.27 10.82 1.99
CA ASP A 29 24.70 12.16 1.57
C ASP A 29 24.50 13.18 2.69
N ASN A 30 25.61 13.64 3.26
CA ASN A 30 25.64 14.58 4.37
C ASN A 30 25.05 15.95 3.92
N ALA A 31 24.03 16.45 4.63
CA ALA A 31 23.29 17.67 4.27
C ALA A 31 24.17 18.94 4.22
N VAL A 32 25.35 18.89 4.80
CA VAL A 32 26.31 20.00 4.87
C VAL A 32 27.19 20.11 3.62
N ASP A 33 27.34 19.04 2.83
CA ASP A 33 28.22 19.00 1.64
C ASP A 33 27.45 19.05 0.30
N SER A 34 26.11 19.04 0.36
CA SER A 34 25.26 19.05 -0.81
C SER A 34 25.15 20.43 -1.45
N HIS A 35 25.75 20.61 -2.63
CA HIS A 35 25.46 21.72 -3.55
C HIS A 35 23.95 21.89 -3.75
N VAL A 36 23.46 23.11 -4.03
CA VAL A 36 22.02 23.50 -4.10
C VAL A 36 21.08 22.46 -4.73
N ARG A 37 21.54 21.73 -5.76
CA ARG A 37 20.79 20.66 -6.42
C ARG A 37 20.51 19.44 -5.52
N GLY A 38 21.44 19.06 -4.66
CA GLY A 38 21.31 17.96 -3.70
C GLY A 38 20.28 18.26 -2.60
N VAL A 39 20.11 19.52 -2.20
CA VAL A 39 19.08 19.93 -1.22
C VAL A 39 17.67 19.72 -1.75
N TYR A 40 17.40 20.02 -3.03
CA TYR A 40 16.08 19.76 -3.63
C TYR A 40 15.81 18.27 -3.85
N ILE A 41 16.82 17.50 -4.25
CA ILE A 41 16.70 16.05 -4.46
C ILE A 41 16.53 15.31 -3.13
N ASN A 42 17.30 15.70 -2.11
CA ASN A 42 17.17 15.16 -0.76
C ASN A 42 15.88 15.62 -0.09
N GLY A 43 15.41 16.84 -0.38
CA GLY A 43 14.10 17.36 0.06
C GLY A 43 12.91 16.53 -0.45
N PHE A 44 12.90 16.16 -1.73
CA PHE A 44 11.89 15.25 -2.29
C PHE A 44 12.03 13.84 -1.72
N ARG A 45 13.26 13.43 -1.42
CA ARG A 45 13.57 12.15 -0.78
C ARG A 45 13.38 12.14 0.75
N SER A 46 13.06 13.27 1.39
CA SER A 46 12.84 13.37 2.84
C SER A 46 11.66 12.54 3.32
N PHE A 47 10.67 12.35 2.45
CA PHE A 47 9.48 11.59 2.77
C PHE A 47 9.33 10.43 1.79
N PRO A 48 9.27 9.17 2.25
CA PRO A 48 9.16 8.01 1.37
C PRO A 48 7.74 7.89 0.79
N TRP A 49 7.38 8.80 -0.12
CA TRP A 49 6.07 8.89 -0.77
C TRP A 49 5.60 7.57 -1.38
N PRO A 50 6.44 6.79 -2.07
CA PRO A 50 6.00 5.51 -2.64
C PRO A 50 5.67 4.50 -1.54
N VAL A 51 6.39 4.51 -0.42
CA VAL A 51 6.09 3.61 0.72
C VAL A 51 4.74 3.97 1.34
N PHE A 52 4.48 5.26 1.53
CA PHE A 52 3.19 5.73 2.03
C PHE A 52 2.04 5.38 1.07
N ALA A 53 2.18 5.67 -0.22
CA ALA A 53 1.17 5.34 -1.23
C ALA A 53 0.92 3.83 -1.32
N GLY A 54 1.98 3.01 -1.29
CA GLY A 54 1.88 1.56 -1.28
C GLY A 54 1.14 1.04 -0.05
N PHE A 55 1.38 1.63 1.13
CA PHE A 55 0.67 1.30 2.36
C PHE A 55 -0.83 1.62 2.28
N VAL A 56 -1.20 2.78 1.73
CA VAL A 56 -2.61 3.15 1.52
C VAL A 56 -3.30 2.16 0.60
N VAL A 57 -2.68 1.81 -0.54
CA VAL A 57 -3.21 0.83 -1.49
C VAL A 57 -3.35 -0.56 -0.85
N PHE A 58 -2.37 -0.95 -0.03
CA PHE A 58 -2.40 -2.21 0.72
C PHE A 58 -3.59 -2.25 1.70
N MET A 59 -3.80 -1.18 2.47
CA MET A 59 -4.93 -1.06 3.39
C MET A 59 -6.29 -1.11 2.68
N ILE A 60 -6.43 -0.46 1.52
CA ILE A 60 -7.64 -0.56 0.69
C ILE A 60 -7.86 -2.02 0.23
N GLY A 61 -6.80 -2.73 -0.14
CA GLY A 61 -6.83 -4.14 -0.47
C GLY A 61 -7.34 -5.02 0.69
N ILE A 62 -6.90 -4.75 1.93
CA ILE A 62 -7.38 -5.44 3.14
C ILE A 62 -8.89 -5.17 3.33
N THR A 63 -9.31 -3.91 3.31
CA THR A 63 -10.72 -3.55 3.51
C THR A 63 -11.64 -4.23 2.51
N PHE A 64 -11.24 -4.28 1.23
CA PHE A 64 -12.01 -5.01 0.22
C PHE A 64 -11.98 -6.52 0.41
N ASN A 65 -10.90 -7.08 0.97
CA ASN A 65 -10.86 -8.50 1.28
C ASN A 65 -11.85 -8.86 2.39
N ILE A 66 -11.86 -8.08 3.47
CA ILE A 66 -12.77 -8.27 4.62
C ILE A 66 -14.23 -8.11 4.18
N SER A 67 -14.55 -7.03 3.46
CA SER A 67 -15.93 -6.75 3.01
C SER A 67 -16.48 -7.84 2.08
N ASP A 68 -15.64 -8.47 1.25
CA ASP A 68 -16.09 -9.56 0.38
C ASP A 68 -16.42 -10.84 1.17
N GLN A 69 -15.76 -11.08 2.31
CA GLN A 69 -16.07 -12.21 3.19
C GLN A 69 -17.43 -12.04 3.89
N GLU A 70 -17.74 -10.83 4.37
CA GLU A 70 -19.03 -10.52 5.00
C GLU A 70 -20.20 -10.72 4.01
N ARG A 71 -20.02 -10.31 2.75
CA ARG A 71 -21.01 -10.55 1.68
C ARG A 71 -21.27 -12.04 1.42
N VAL A 72 -20.25 -12.88 1.51
CA VAL A 72 -20.43 -14.34 1.36
C VAL A 72 -21.20 -14.90 2.56
N GLY A 73 -20.84 -14.50 3.78
CA GLY A 73 -21.54 -14.93 5.01
C GLY A 73 -23.03 -14.57 5.01
N GLN A 74 -23.38 -13.34 4.60
CA GLN A 74 -24.78 -12.90 4.50
C GLN A 74 -25.61 -13.64 3.45
N ARG A 75 -24.99 -14.08 2.34
CA ARG A 75 -25.69 -14.90 1.33
C ARG A 75 -26.07 -16.27 1.89
N PHE A 76 -25.15 -16.93 2.58
CA PHE A 76 -25.43 -18.24 3.17
C PHE A 76 -26.55 -18.21 4.20
N ILE A 77 -26.62 -17.17 5.04
CA ILE A 77 -27.69 -17.01 6.03
C ILE A 77 -29.05 -16.80 5.36
N ASN A 78 -29.11 -15.96 4.32
CA ASN A 78 -30.36 -15.68 3.61
C ASN A 78 -30.88 -16.90 2.82
N ASP A 79 -30.00 -17.76 2.30
CA ASP A 79 -30.43 -18.99 1.61
C ASP A 79 -31.01 -20.01 2.60
N HIS A 80 -30.44 -20.14 3.79
CA HIS A 80 -31.01 -21.00 4.84
C HIS A 80 -32.37 -20.48 5.35
N ALA A 81 -32.52 -19.16 5.46
CA ALA A 81 -33.78 -18.54 5.88
C ALA A 81 -34.92 -18.67 4.84
N ARG A 82 -34.63 -19.00 3.58
CA ARG A 82 -35.64 -19.23 2.53
C ARG A 82 -36.10 -20.69 2.44
N HIS A 83 -35.37 -21.61 3.05
CA HIS A 83 -35.63 -23.05 3.02
C HIS A 83 -36.13 -23.61 4.36
N ALA A 84 -36.35 -22.75 5.35
CA ALA A 84 -37.03 -23.03 6.61
C ALA A 84 -38.47 -22.51 6.57
#